data_AF-A0A2G6H4M5-F1
#
_entry.id   AF-A0A2G6H4M5-F1
#
_cell.length_a   1.000
_cell.length_b   1.000
_cell.length_c   1.000
_cell.angle_alpha   90.00
_cell.angle_beta   90.00
_cell.angle_gamma   90.00
#
_symmetry.space_group_name_H-M   'P 1'
#
loop_
_entity.id
_entity.type
_entity.pdbx_description
1 polymer ?
#
loop_
_entity_poly.entity_id
_entity_poly.type
_entity_poly.pdbx_seq_one_letter_code
_entity_poly.pdbx_strand_id
1 'polypeptide(L)'
;MKSRPTIFHLIPMLLILMILSAGRINGQVQRPIGTNLVGVSDWSTEFVFVDVMKQSRTWIPHELGPNADWDSGVYIPLDEDGYPLTIPYDNGIDPPQGIRTVMFVGLEHIFPGGEYRFMAEGEGEIELWGAASAIFQCPIDTVINVDNNNELLVLEILESDIANPIKDIHILMPGHHHTFEEHPFHPELLSFIDDFQVIRFMDWMSTNGSEVQEWADRNTPNYYTQTLYSGVSYEYLIELCNLTQKDLWVNIPHKASDNFITQFAAMLRDQADPNLKIYLEYSNEVWNGIFPQNSYAAAAAEELGYTGEPWELSWKFTAKRSADVFQIFEDVFVNDDRLIKVIPGMAANAWVNNFIISRFNEDLYNPTGVSADALAIAPYFGSVANAIGEAGLGNTITVEAILDSMELSMPETFRWMVDNKELANNYNLDLIAYEGGQHLVAYYPYNENEVFVNKLLEANRHPRMEALYCSYFDYWYDTVQGGMFAHFSSHGDYSKYGAWGIKETYEDVNSPKYLGVKNCVFSYNSTSGSENLLAEDNSINVYPSLVMDQLTIASNSNNYNVNIYDINGTLHQHITAKDPLVTLSTKQLPAGIYFVHIFDNTNQNIHIAKIIKPQK
;
A
#
# COMPACT_ATOMS: atom_id res chain seq x y z
N MET A 1 72.31 11.95 37.03
CA MET A 1 72.84 11.39 35.76
C MET A 1 71.66 10.86 34.96
N LYS A 2 71.61 11.22 33.66
CA LYS A 2 70.68 10.75 32.62
C LYS A 2 69.22 11.21 32.81
N SER A 3 68.42 11.56 31.81
CA SER A 3 68.56 12.02 30.42
C SER A 3 67.11 12.26 30.00
N ARG A 4 66.78 13.39 29.37
CA ARG A 4 65.48 13.52 28.67
C ARG A 4 65.38 12.46 27.58
N PRO A 5 64.16 11.96 27.30
CA PRO A 5 63.75 11.81 25.92
C PRO A 5 62.45 12.55 25.64
N THR A 6 62.48 13.24 24.50
CA THR A 6 61.39 13.64 23.62
C THR A 6 60.50 12.46 23.23
N ILE A 7 59.17 12.65 23.27
CA ILE A 7 58.24 11.99 22.35
C ILE A 7 57.25 13.07 21.87
N PHE A 8 57.61 13.69 20.75
CA PHE A 8 56.65 14.04 19.71
C PHE A 8 56.08 12.71 19.18
N HIS A 9 54.76 12.66 18.93
CA HIS A 9 53.96 11.70 18.12
C HIS A 9 52.69 11.30 18.88
N LEU A 10 51.68 12.18 18.89
CA LEU A 10 50.31 11.84 19.30
C LEU A 10 49.26 12.70 18.57
N ILE A 11 49.56 13.04 17.32
CA ILE A 11 48.63 13.67 16.37
C ILE A 11 48.95 13.02 15.01
N PRO A 12 48.44 11.80 14.74
CA PRO A 12 47.29 11.70 13.82
C PRO A 12 46.46 10.41 14.06
N MET A 13 45.92 10.22 15.26
CA MET A 13 45.04 9.05 15.53
C MET A 13 43.65 9.42 16.08
N LEU A 14 43.37 10.72 16.25
CA LEU A 14 42.03 11.23 16.57
C LEU A 14 41.25 11.75 15.35
N LEU A 15 41.87 11.87 14.17
CA LEU A 15 41.19 12.33 12.94
C LEU A 15 40.70 11.18 12.04
N ILE A 16 41.07 9.94 12.35
CA ILE A 16 40.72 8.75 11.55
C ILE A 16 39.56 7.94 12.17
N LEU A 17 39.17 8.23 13.42
CA LEU A 17 38.00 7.62 14.07
C LEU A 17 36.72 8.48 14.02
N MET A 18 36.72 9.57 13.25
CA MET A 18 35.54 10.43 13.00
C MET A 18 34.96 10.29 11.58
N ILE A 19 35.37 9.27 10.80
CA ILE A 19 34.89 9.04 9.42
C ILE A 19 34.27 7.63 9.25
N LEU A 20 33.90 6.96 10.34
CA LEU A 20 33.20 5.66 10.27
C LEU A 20 31.90 5.63 11.09
N SER A 21 31.27 6.78 11.27
CA SER A 21 29.81 6.83 11.36
C SER A 21 29.30 7.12 9.96
N ALA A 22 29.22 6.08 9.12
CA ALA A 22 28.29 6.10 8.00
C ALA A 22 26.88 6.07 8.62
N GLY A 23 26.45 7.21 9.17
CA GLY A 23 25.03 7.47 9.30
C GLY A 23 24.48 7.33 7.90
N ARG A 24 23.46 6.49 7.72
CA ARG A 24 22.59 6.64 6.56
C ARG A 24 22.17 8.10 6.58
N ILE A 25 22.65 8.88 5.63
CA ILE A 25 22.01 10.14 5.30
C ILE A 25 20.66 9.67 4.76
N ASN A 26 19.65 9.53 5.65
CA ASN A 26 18.29 9.43 5.20
C ASN A 26 18.08 10.71 4.39
N GLY A 27 18.04 10.57 3.06
CA GLY A 27 17.63 11.67 2.21
C GLY A 27 16.31 12.17 2.78
N GLN A 28 16.22 13.47 3.02
CA GLN A 28 14.98 14.07 3.49
C GLN A 28 13.89 13.71 2.48
N VAL A 29 12.89 12.93 2.92
CA VAL A 29 11.73 12.59 2.10
C VAL A 29 10.98 13.89 1.86
N GLN A 30 11.01 14.39 0.62
CA GLN A 30 10.44 15.70 0.29
C GLN A 30 8.91 15.66 0.21
N ARG A 31 8.37 14.56 -0.34
CA ARG A 31 6.95 14.33 -0.54
C ARG A 31 6.53 13.02 0.13
N PRO A 32 6.44 12.97 1.48
CA PRO A 32 6.20 11.73 2.22
C PRO A 32 4.86 11.11 1.87
N ILE A 33 4.89 9.84 1.46
CA ILE A 33 3.70 9.15 0.97
C ILE A 33 3.57 7.76 1.59
N GLY A 34 2.34 7.42 1.95
CA GLY A 34 1.93 6.08 2.33
C GLY A 34 0.83 5.54 1.42
N THR A 35 0.39 4.33 1.70
CA THR A 35 -0.75 3.71 1.02
C THR A 35 -1.59 2.91 2.00
N ASN A 36 -2.90 2.90 1.78
CA ASN A 36 -3.78 1.93 2.42
C ASN A 36 -3.74 0.62 1.62
N LEU A 37 -3.39 -0.49 2.28
CA LEU A 37 -3.44 -1.79 1.65
C LEU A 37 -4.89 -2.28 1.57
N VAL A 38 -5.26 -2.87 0.43
CA VAL A 38 -6.62 -3.38 0.24
C VAL A 38 -6.87 -4.60 1.13
N GLY A 39 -8.13 -4.80 1.50
CA GLY A 39 -8.56 -5.92 2.33
C GLY A 39 -8.21 -7.29 1.72
N VAL A 40 -7.84 -8.23 2.59
CA VAL A 40 -7.48 -9.60 2.22
C VAL A 40 -8.76 -10.39 1.89
N SER A 41 -8.85 -10.92 0.67
CA SER A 41 -10.01 -11.68 0.18
C SER A 41 -9.65 -12.59 -0.99
N ASP A 42 -10.48 -13.60 -1.25
CA ASP A 42 -10.30 -14.60 -2.32
C ASP A 42 -10.55 -14.07 -3.74
N TRP A 43 -11.10 -12.85 -3.86
CA TRP A 43 -11.28 -12.13 -5.13
C TRP A 43 -10.36 -10.92 -5.28
N SER A 44 -9.42 -10.71 -4.34
CA SER A 44 -8.49 -9.59 -4.42
C SER A 44 -7.45 -9.83 -5.51
N THR A 45 -7.16 -8.79 -6.29
CA THR A 45 -6.02 -8.76 -7.21
C THR A 45 -4.69 -8.43 -6.51
N GLU A 46 -4.73 -8.10 -5.21
CA GLU A 46 -3.56 -8.01 -4.33
C GLU A 46 -3.36 -9.35 -3.60
N PHE A 47 -2.30 -10.07 -3.96
CA PHE A 47 -1.89 -11.27 -3.24
C PHE A 47 -0.96 -10.86 -2.10
N VAL A 48 -1.46 -10.92 -0.87
CA VAL A 48 -0.71 -10.63 0.34
C VAL A 48 0.17 -11.80 0.74
N PHE A 49 -0.38 -13.02 0.75
CA PHE A 49 0.29 -14.21 1.27
C PHE A 49 0.72 -15.17 0.16
N VAL A 50 1.87 -15.84 0.36
CA VAL A 50 2.33 -16.93 -0.52
C VAL A 50 1.65 -18.28 -0.21
N ASP A 51 1.03 -18.40 0.96
CA ASP A 51 0.10 -19.47 1.29
C ASP A 51 -1.33 -19.01 0.99
N VAL A 52 -1.93 -19.60 -0.04
CA VAL A 52 -3.25 -19.22 -0.54
C VAL A 52 -4.34 -19.47 0.52
N MET A 53 -4.14 -20.43 1.43
CA MET A 53 -5.12 -20.69 2.49
C MET A 53 -5.33 -19.48 3.40
N LYS A 54 -4.30 -18.64 3.62
CA LYS A 54 -4.39 -17.40 4.41
C LYS A 54 -5.29 -16.34 3.77
N GLN A 55 -5.60 -16.47 2.48
CA GLN A 55 -6.51 -15.62 1.72
C GLN A 55 -7.84 -16.27 1.38
N SER A 56 -8.07 -17.49 1.88
CA SER A 56 -9.29 -18.24 1.59
C SER A 56 -10.48 -17.66 2.34
N ARG A 57 -11.67 -17.76 1.73
CA ARG A 57 -12.92 -17.38 2.38
C ARG A 57 -13.14 -18.18 3.67
N THR A 58 -13.94 -17.63 4.58
CA THR A 58 -14.43 -18.43 5.70
C THR A 58 -15.14 -19.69 5.19
N TRP A 59 -15.07 -20.76 5.97
CA TRP A 59 -15.70 -22.03 5.65
C TRP A 59 -17.20 -21.88 5.33
N ILE A 60 -17.63 -22.61 4.30
CA ILE A 60 -19.00 -22.63 3.79
C ILE A 60 -19.58 -24.04 4.01
N PRO A 61 -20.50 -24.20 4.96
CA PRO A 61 -21.14 -25.48 5.25
C PRO A 61 -22.16 -25.81 4.17
N HIS A 62 -22.25 -27.07 3.75
CA HIS A 62 -23.24 -27.49 2.75
C HIS A 62 -23.68 -28.94 3.00
N GLU A 63 -24.89 -29.28 2.56
CA GLU A 63 -25.40 -30.66 2.68
C GLU A 63 -24.60 -31.63 1.80
N LEU A 64 -24.20 -32.78 2.32
CA LEU A 64 -23.56 -33.80 1.50
C LEU A 64 -24.58 -34.46 0.55
N GLY A 65 -24.42 -34.20 -0.74
CA GLY A 65 -25.25 -34.82 -1.77
C GLY A 65 -25.39 -34.01 -3.04
N PRO A 66 -26.03 -34.58 -4.08
CA PRO A 66 -26.25 -33.86 -5.34
C PRO A 66 -27.28 -32.73 -5.16
N ASN A 67 -27.00 -31.56 -5.75
CA ASN A 67 -27.84 -30.35 -5.72
C ASN A 67 -27.98 -29.68 -4.34
N ALA A 68 -26.99 -29.83 -3.46
CA ALA A 68 -26.91 -29.01 -2.26
C ALA A 68 -26.81 -27.52 -2.63
N ASP A 69 -27.45 -26.66 -1.83
CA ASP A 69 -27.23 -25.22 -1.91
C ASP A 69 -25.75 -24.89 -1.67
N TRP A 70 -25.30 -23.75 -2.17
CA TRP A 70 -23.91 -23.32 -2.02
C TRP A 70 -23.50 -23.18 -0.55
N ASP A 71 -24.42 -22.67 0.27
CA ASP A 71 -24.28 -22.45 1.70
C ASP A 71 -25.58 -22.87 2.40
N SER A 72 -25.47 -23.83 3.33
CA SER A 72 -26.58 -24.30 4.17
C SER A 72 -26.88 -23.36 5.34
N GLY A 73 -25.91 -22.52 5.74
CA GLY A 73 -25.95 -21.71 6.96
C GLY A 73 -25.82 -22.52 8.27
N VAL A 74 -25.56 -23.84 8.20
CA VAL A 74 -25.43 -24.69 9.39
C VAL A 74 -24.09 -24.45 10.07
N TYR A 75 -24.12 -24.12 11.37
CA TYR A 75 -22.89 -23.95 12.15
C TYR A 75 -22.16 -25.28 12.36
N ILE A 76 -20.90 -25.35 11.91
CA ILE A 76 -19.98 -26.47 12.14
C ILE A 76 -18.96 -26.06 13.22
N PRO A 77 -18.79 -26.83 14.31
CA PRO A 77 -17.79 -26.57 15.33
C PRO A 77 -16.36 -26.64 14.77
N LEU A 78 -15.57 -25.62 15.09
CA LEU A 78 -14.17 -25.49 14.71
C LEU A 78 -13.27 -25.57 15.96
N ASP A 79 -12.00 -25.92 15.77
CA ASP A 79 -10.96 -25.77 16.80
C ASP A 79 -10.49 -24.31 16.93
N GLU A 80 -9.44 -24.09 17.74
CA GLU A 80 -8.88 -22.76 17.99
C GLU A 80 -8.17 -22.13 16.79
N ASP A 81 -7.72 -22.94 15.82
CA ASP A 81 -7.06 -22.51 14.58
C ASP A 81 -8.06 -22.45 13.40
N GLY A 82 -9.33 -22.74 13.67
CA GLY A 82 -10.44 -22.59 12.74
C GLY A 82 -10.67 -23.78 11.82
N TYR A 83 -10.15 -24.97 12.14
CA TYR A 83 -10.39 -26.20 11.38
C TYR A 83 -11.59 -26.99 11.93
N PRO A 84 -12.40 -27.64 11.08
CA PRO A 84 -13.58 -28.39 11.52
C PRO A 84 -13.20 -29.62 12.35
N LEU A 85 -13.86 -29.79 13.50
CA LEU A 85 -13.57 -30.91 14.41
C LEU A 85 -13.92 -32.29 13.82
N THR A 86 -14.91 -32.35 12.94
CA THR A 86 -15.27 -33.58 12.23
C THR A 86 -16.12 -33.27 11.01
N ILE A 87 -15.96 -34.05 9.96
CA ILE A 87 -16.78 -34.04 8.74
C ILE A 87 -17.00 -35.51 8.33
N PRO A 88 -18.20 -35.93 7.91
CA PRO A 88 -19.46 -35.17 7.89
C PRO A 88 -19.90 -34.69 9.27
N TYR A 89 -20.31 -33.44 9.39
CA TYR A 89 -20.88 -32.92 10.63
C TYR A 89 -22.38 -33.25 10.70
N ASP A 90 -22.79 -33.93 11.77
CA ASP A 90 -24.20 -34.31 12.03
C ASP A 90 -24.63 -33.75 13.39
N ASN A 91 -25.54 -32.78 13.37
CA ASN A 91 -26.13 -32.18 14.57
C ASN A 91 -27.44 -32.87 15.01
N GLY A 92 -27.87 -33.93 14.31
CA GLY A 92 -29.09 -34.69 14.54
C GLY A 92 -30.38 -34.02 14.07
N ILE A 93 -30.30 -32.86 13.41
CA ILE A 93 -31.44 -32.05 12.95
C ILE A 93 -31.38 -31.87 11.43
N ASP A 94 -30.25 -31.37 10.95
CA ASP A 94 -29.99 -31.10 9.54
C ASP A 94 -29.37 -32.33 8.86
N PRO A 95 -29.43 -32.45 7.53
CA PRO A 95 -28.67 -33.48 6.81
C PRO A 95 -27.17 -33.41 7.15
N PRO A 96 -26.40 -34.50 7.00
CA PRO A 96 -24.95 -34.46 7.22
C PRO A 96 -24.27 -33.39 6.37
N GLN A 97 -23.42 -32.58 6.98
CA GLN A 97 -22.79 -31.42 6.36
C GLN A 97 -21.33 -31.72 5.97
N GLY A 98 -20.95 -31.31 4.78
CA GLY A 98 -19.58 -31.08 4.34
C GLY A 98 -19.19 -29.61 4.53
N ILE A 99 -17.95 -29.27 4.20
CA ILE A 99 -17.47 -27.90 4.31
C ILE A 99 -16.48 -27.58 3.20
N ARG A 100 -16.57 -26.37 2.64
CA ARG A 100 -15.69 -25.90 1.56
C ARG A 100 -15.20 -24.48 1.79
N THR A 101 -14.08 -24.13 1.19
CA THR A 101 -13.59 -22.75 1.14
C THR A 101 -13.13 -22.38 -0.27
N VAL A 102 -13.36 -21.13 -0.62
CA VAL A 102 -12.93 -20.54 -1.90
C VAL A 102 -11.60 -19.84 -1.69
N MET A 103 -10.63 -20.17 -2.53
CA MET A 103 -9.27 -19.63 -2.46
C MET A 103 -9.02 -18.57 -3.53
N PHE A 104 -9.57 -18.76 -4.72
CA PHE A 104 -9.58 -17.77 -5.80
C PHE A 104 -10.98 -17.72 -6.41
N VAL A 105 -11.48 -16.53 -6.72
CA VAL A 105 -12.71 -16.35 -7.51
C VAL A 105 -12.64 -15.09 -8.38
N GLY A 106 -12.96 -15.24 -9.67
CA GLY A 106 -12.96 -14.13 -10.63
C GLY A 106 -11.56 -13.64 -11.03
N LEU A 107 -10.52 -14.46 -10.81
CA LEU A 107 -9.11 -14.08 -10.98
C LEU A 107 -8.44 -14.81 -12.17
N GLU A 108 -9.20 -15.13 -13.21
CA GLU A 108 -8.67 -15.77 -14.43
C GLU A 108 -7.49 -14.96 -14.99
N HIS A 109 -6.37 -15.64 -15.25
CA HIS A 109 -5.10 -15.10 -15.69
C HIS A 109 -4.38 -14.13 -14.73
N ILE A 110 -4.94 -13.82 -13.55
CA ILE A 110 -4.35 -12.90 -12.57
C ILE A 110 -3.50 -13.66 -11.54
N PHE A 111 -4.01 -14.76 -10.97
CA PHE A 111 -3.22 -15.51 -10.00
C PHE A 111 -2.10 -16.33 -10.68
N PRO A 112 -0.98 -16.61 -9.98
CA PRO A 112 0.13 -17.37 -10.54
C PRO A 112 -0.30 -18.80 -10.92
N GLY A 113 -0.26 -19.17 -12.20
CA GLY A 113 -0.44 -20.57 -12.61
C GLY A 113 0.83 -21.41 -12.36
N GLY A 114 0.68 -22.73 -12.21
CA GLY A 114 1.81 -23.67 -12.17
C GLY A 114 1.81 -24.64 -10.99
N GLU A 115 3.01 -25.02 -10.53
CA GLU A 115 3.21 -26.04 -9.50
C GLU A 115 3.14 -25.45 -8.08
N TYR A 116 2.06 -25.78 -7.38
CA TYR A 116 1.83 -25.43 -5.98
C TYR A 116 2.18 -26.63 -5.09
N ARG A 117 2.69 -26.38 -3.88
CA ARG A 117 2.80 -27.44 -2.86
C ARG A 117 1.54 -27.44 -2.02
N PHE A 118 0.90 -28.60 -1.88
CA PHE A 118 -0.30 -28.80 -1.08
C PHE A 118 0.02 -29.73 0.09
N MET A 119 -0.27 -29.27 1.31
CA MET A 119 -0.05 -30.01 2.55
C MET A 119 -1.30 -29.95 3.43
N ALA A 120 -1.56 -31.02 4.17
CA ALA A 120 -2.52 -31.07 5.26
C ALA A 120 -2.20 -32.21 6.22
N GLU A 121 -2.46 -32.01 7.51
CA GLU A 121 -2.40 -33.04 8.55
C GLU A 121 -3.79 -33.64 8.84
N GLY A 122 -3.84 -34.65 9.72
CA GLY A 122 -5.09 -35.31 10.15
C GLY A 122 -5.43 -36.58 9.38
N GLU A 123 -6.61 -37.13 9.64
CA GLU A 123 -7.16 -38.32 8.97
C GLU A 123 -8.51 -37.97 8.33
N GLY A 124 -8.64 -38.21 7.02
CA GLY A 124 -9.82 -37.85 6.25
C GLY A 124 -9.53 -37.62 4.76
N GLU A 125 -10.46 -36.97 4.06
CA GLU A 125 -10.43 -36.77 2.62
C GLU A 125 -10.67 -35.29 2.24
N ILE A 126 -9.83 -34.77 1.34
CA ILE A 126 -9.95 -33.41 0.78
C ILE A 126 -10.10 -33.51 -0.74
N GLU A 127 -11.06 -32.77 -1.29
CA GLU A 127 -11.20 -32.54 -2.72
C GLU A 127 -10.79 -31.12 -3.09
N LEU A 128 -10.00 -30.98 -4.16
CA LEU A 128 -9.81 -29.73 -4.87
C LEU A 128 -10.59 -29.77 -6.17
N TRP A 129 -11.25 -28.66 -6.51
CA TRP A 129 -11.93 -28.50 -7.79
C TRP A 129 -11.84 -27.05 -8.32
N GLY A 130 -12.08 -26.87 -9.62
CA GLY A 130 -11.85 -25.61 -10.34
C GLY A 130 -10.47 -25.60 -11.01
N ALA A 131 -9.59 -24.68 -10.62
CA ALA A 131 -8.24 -24.50 -11.17
C ALA A 131 -7.30 -25.68 -10.87
N ALA A 132 -7.63 -26.51 -9.89
CA ALA A 132 -7.05 -27.83 -9.69
C ALA A 132 -8.19 -28.84 -9.56
N SER A 133 -7.98 -30.12 -9.89
CA SER A 133 -9.01 -31.15 -9.76
C SER A 133 -8.41 -32.48 -9.31
N ALA A 134 -8.62 -32.84 -8.05
CA ALA A 134 -8.16 -34.10 -7.47
C ALA A 134 -8.76 -34.33 -6.07
N ILE A 135 -8.84 -35.60 -5.67
CA ILE A 135 -9.21 -36.03 -4.31
C ILE A 135 -7.96 -36.62 -3.65
N PHE A 136 -7.77 -36.28 -2.38
CA PHE A 136 -6.58 -36.58 -1.59
C PHE A 136 -6.94 -37.15 -0.23
N GLN A 137 -6.16 -38.12 0.22
CA GLN A 137 -6.27 -38.73 1.55
C GLN A 137 -5.23 -38.09 2.48
N CYS A 138 -5.64 -37.70 3.68
CA CYS A 138 -4.77 -37.08 4.68
C CYS A 138 -4.05 -38.13 5.55
N PRO A 139 -2.82 -37.86 6.03
CA PRO A 139 -2.04 -36.64 5.78
C PRO A 139 -1.48 -36.59 4.36
N ILE A 140 -1.30 -35.38 3.83
CA ILE A 140 -0.80 -35.15 2.48
C ILE A 140 0.34 -34.12 2.46
N ASP A 141 1.32 -34.36 1.60
CA ASP A 141 2.34 -33.41 1.18
C ASP A 141 2.71 -33.74 -0.28
N THR A 142 2.19 -32.95 -1.22
CA THR A 142 2.35 -33.20 -2.66
C THR A 142 2.48 -31.89 -3.44
N VAL A 143 2.80 -32.01 -4.72
CA VAL A 143 2.66 -30.93 -5.70
C VAL A 143 1.36 -31.10 -6.47
N ILE A 144 0.63 -30.00 -6.66
CA ILE A 144 -0.55 -29.91 -7.52
C ILE A 144 -0.28 -28.87 -8.63
N ASN A 145 -0.87 -29.09 -9.79
CA ASN A 145 -0.84 -28.10 -10.86
C ASN A 145 -2.12 -27.25 -10.82
N VAL A 146 -1.98 -25.94 -10.69
CA VAL A 146 -3.08 -24.98 -10.70
C VAL A 146 -3.12 -24.26 -12.05
N ASP A 147 -4.22 -24.39 -12.77
CA ASP A 147 -4.47 -23.81 -14.09
C ASP A 147 -5.17 -22.44 -13.97
N ASN A 148 -4.42 -21.37 -14.22
CA ASN A 148 -4.92 -20.01 -14.16
C ASN A 148 -5.76 -19.57 -15.36
N ASN A 149 -6.13 -20.47 -16.27
CA ASN A 149 -7.25 -20.26 -17.19
C ASN A 149 -8.61 -20.51 -16.53
N ASN A 150 -8.64 -20.97 -15.27
CA ASN A 150 -9.87 -21.03 -14.48
C ASN A 150 -9.93 -19.82 -13.56
N GLU A 151 -11.15 -19.35 -13.31
CA GLU A 151 -11.39 -18.22 -12.41
C GLU A 151 -11.56 -18.63 -10.94
N LEU A 152 -11.66 -19.93 -10.65
CA LEU A 152 -12.13 -20.46 -9.36
C LEU A 152 -11.22 -21.58 -8.86
N LEU A 153 -10.80 -21.52 -7.60
CA LEU A 153 -10.13 -22.62 -6.90
C LEU A 153 -10.83 -22.86 -5.56
N VAL A 154 -11.28 -24.09 -5.33
CA VAL A 154 -12.02 -24.48 -4.12
C VAL A 154 -11.38 -25.70 -3.48
N LEU A 155 -11.33 -25.68 -2.15
CA LEU A 155 -11.01 -26.82 -1.31
C LEU A 155 -12.26 -27.26 -0.55
N GLU A 156 -12.51 -28.56 -0.54
CA GLU A 156 -13.64 -29.18 0.14
C GLU A 156 -13.15 -30.32 1.02
N ILE A 157 -13.52 -30.29 2.30
CA ILE A 157 -13.27 -31.42 3.21
C ILE A 157 -14.49 -32.33 3.13
N LEU A 158 -14.27 -33.57 2.69
CA LEU A 158 -15.30 -34.59 2.51
C LEU A 158 -15.41 -35.51 3.73
N GLU A 159 -14.29 -35.76 4.40
CA GLU A 159 -14.19 -36.56 5.63
C GLU A 159 -13.10 -35.97 6.53
N SER A 160 -13.34 -35.93 7.85
CA SER A 160 -12.38 -35.51 8.88
C SER A 160 -12.71 -36.25 10.18
N ASP A 161 -11.79 -37.12 10.62
CA ASP A 161 -11.98 -37.98 11.80
C ASP A 161 -11.90 -37.16 13.11
N ILE A 162 -12.89 -37.32 13.99
CA ILE A 162 -12.95 -36.56 15.25
C ILE A 162 -11.78 -36.83 16.22
N ALA A 163 -11.15 -37.99 16.14
CA ALA A 163 -9.99 -38.35 16.96
C ALA A 163 -8.69 -37.77 16.40
N ASN A 164 -8.65 -37.40 15.11
CA ASN A 164 -7.52 -36.77 14.45
C ASN A 164 -7.98 -35.86 13.29
N PRO A 165 -8.59 -34.69 13.59
CA PRO A 165 -9.22 -33.86 12.57
C PRO A 165 -8.21 -33.34 11.55
N ILE A 166 -8.67 -33.14 10.31
CA ILE A 166 -7.91 -32.43 9.28
C ILE A 166 -7.61 -31.01 9.74
N LYS A 167 -6.34 -30.62 9.63
CA LYS A 167 -5.81 -29.33 10.06
C LYS A 167 -4.52 -29.00 9.32
N ASP A 168 -3.94 -27.84 9.61
CA ASP A 168 -2.64 -27.39 9.08
C ASP A 168 -2.59 -27.47 7.54
N ILE A 169 -3.66 -26.97 6.93
CA ILE A 169 -3.85 -26.98 5.48
C ILE A 169 -3.07 -25.81 4.88
N HIS A 170 -2.17 -26.10 3.94
CA HIS A 170 -1.36 -25.12 3.22
C HIS A 170 -1.39 -25.36 1.71
N ILE A 171 -1.61 -24.30 0.93
CA ILE A 171 -1.51 -24.33 -0.54
C ILE A 171 -0.55 -23.24 -0.97
N LEU A 172 0.70 -23.63 -1.20
CA LEU A 172 1.83 -22.72 -1.35
C LEU A 172 2.09 -22.41 -2.83
N MET A 173 2.16 -21.12 -3.14
CA MET A 173 2.42 -20.61 -4.48
C MET A 173 3.76 -21.11 -5.05
N PRO A 174 3.92 -21.11 -6.39
CA PRO A 174 5.14 -21.56 -7.05
C PRO A 174 6.38 -20.82 -6.51
N GLY A 175 7.42 -21.56 -6.15
CA GLY A 175 8.67 -21.00 -5.62
C GLY A 175 8.70 -20.76 -4.10
N HIS A 176 7.60 -20.95 -3.39
CA HIS A 176 7.48 -20.69 -1.94
C HIS A 176 7.32 -21.95 -1.08
N HIS A 177 7.56 -23.13 -1.67
CA HIS A 177 7.28 -24.44 -1.07
C HIS A 177 7.96 -24.70 0.28
N HIS A 178 9.06 -24.00 0.59
CA HIS A 178 9.85 -24.20 1.82
C HIS A 178 10.16 -22.91 2.57
N THR A 179 9.58 -21.77 2.16
CA THR A 179 9.92 -20.45 2.71
C THR A 179 8.73 -19.71 3.29
N PHE A 180 7.50 -20.23 3.13
CA PHE A 180 6.27 -19.53 3.52
C PHE A 180 6.19 -19.17 5.01
N GLU A 181 6.80 -19.95 5.90
CA GLU A 181 6.83 -19.66 7.34
C GLU A 181 7.75 -18.47 7.66
N GLU A 182 8.90 -18.36 6.99
CA GLU A 182 9.88 -17.28 7.22
C GLU A 182 9.58 -16.04 6.37
N HIS A 183 8.88 -16.23 5.25
CA HIS A 183 8.57 -15.22 4.25
C HIS A 183 7.11 -15.38 3.79
N PRO A 184 6.14 -15.02 4.65
CA PRO A 184 4.72 -15.23 4.36
C PRO A 184 4.18 -14.30 3.28
N PHE A 185 4.83 -13.15 3.05
CA PHE A 185 4.36 -12.13 2.11
C PHE A 185 4.76 -12.38 0.67
N HIS A 186 3.85 -12.07 -0.26
CA HIS A 186 4.10 -12.16 -1.70
C HIS A 186 5.16 -11.16 -2.15
N PRO A 187 6.17 -11.54 -2.95
CA PRO A 187 7.26 -10.65 -3.35
C PRO A 187 6.83 -9.38 -4.09
N GLU A 188 5.75 -9.46 -4.86
CA GLU A 188 5.18 -8.37 -5.66
C GLU A 188 4.49 -7.33 -4.79
N LEU A 189 3.89 -7.74 -3.66
CA LEU A 189 3.45 -6.81 -2.62
C LEU A 189 4.65 -6.05 -2.07
N LEU A 190 5.72 -6.76 -1.67
CA LEU A 190 6.93 -6.16 -1.13
C LEU A 190 7.58 -5.19 -2.13
N SER A 191 7.61 -5.54 -3.41
CA SER A 191 8.12 -4.67 -4.47
C SER A 191 7.25 -3.44 -4.69
N PHE A 192 5.93 -3.55 -4.55
CA PHE A 192 5.02 -2.42 -4.71
C PHE A 192 5.16 -1.41 -3.57
N ILE A 193 5.30 -1.88 -2.33
CA ILE A 193 5.36 -1.02 -1.14
C ILE A 193 6.74 -0.38 -0.90
N ASP A 194 7.79 -0.76 -1.66
CA ASP A 194 9.17 -0.34 -1.43
C ASP A 194 9.36 1.19 -1.50
N ASP A 195 8.67 1.87 -2.40
CA ASP A 195 8.79 3.34 -2.57
C ASP A 195 7.97 4.15 -1.55
N PHE A 196 7.07 3.50 -0.80
CA PHE A 196 6.26 4.15 0.24
C PHE A 196 7.04 4.27 1.56
N GLN A 197 6.63 5.18 2.44
CA GLN A 197 7.21 5.38 3.77
C GLN A 197 6.31 4.86 4.89
N VAL A 198 4.99 4.91 4.69
CA VAL A 198 3.97 4.53 5.69
C VAL A 198 3.02 3.52 5.07
N ILE A 199 2.65 2.49 5.83
CA ILE A 199 1.59 1.56 5.45
C ILE A 199 0.40 1.80 6.39
N ARG A 200 -0.75 2.15 5.82
CA ARG A 200 -2.01 2.24 6.55
C ARG A 200 -2.78 0.94 6.43
N PHE A 201 -3.27 0.44 7.55
CA PHE A 201 -3.88 -0.88 7.66
C PHE A 201 -5.39 -0.84 7.91
N MET A 202 -6.09 0.20 7.42
CA MET A 202 -7.51 0.40 7.73
C MET A 202 -8.37 -0.81 7.31
N ASP A 203 -8.15 -1.32 6.08
CA ASP A 203 -8.88 -2.49 5.56
C ASP A 203 -8.34 -3.81 6.13
N TRP A 204 -7.03 -3.95 6.34
CA TRP A 204 -6.46 -5.12 6.99
C TRP A 204 -6.98 -5.29 8.43
N MET A 205 -7.21 -4.20 9.15
CA MET A 205 -7.81 -4.22 10.49
C MET A 205 -9.34 -4.33 10.47
N SER A 206 -9.99 -4.37 9.28
CA SER A 206 -11.44 -4.38 9.12
C SER A 206 -12.12 -3.27 9.95
N THR A 207 -11.58 -2.06 9.88
CA THR A 207 -11.93 -0.95 10.80
C THR A 207 -13.38 -0.49 10.66
N ASN A 208 -13.85 -0.32 9.42
CA ASN A 208 -15.20 0.16 9.13
C ASN A 208 -16.25 -0.86 9.59
N GLY A 209 -17.13 -0.45 10.51
CA GLY A 209 -18.13 -1.36 11.07
C GLY A 209 -17.56 -2.52 11.90
N SER A 210 -16.30 -2.42 12.36
CA SER A 210 -15.66 -3.47 13.16
C SER A 210 -16.46 -3.86 14.41
N GLU A 211 -16.65 -5.16 14.61
CA GLU A 211 -17.26 -5.72 15.83
C GLU A 211 -16.22 -6.07 16.92
N VAL A 212 -14.92 -5.90 16.63
CA VAL A 212 -13.83 -6.17 17.58
C VAL A 212 -13.94 -5.23 18.79
N GLN A 213 -14.06 -5.80 19.99
CA GLN A 213 -14.17 -5.05 21.24
C GLN A 213 -13.09 -5.47 22.24
N GLU A 214 -12.92 -6.77 22.48
CA GLU A 214 -11.98 -7.31 23.45
C GLU A 214 -10.76 -7.94 22.74
N TRP A 215 -9.64 -8.05 23.47
CA TRP A 215 -8.39 -8.57 22.89
C TRP A 215 -8.52 -9.97 22.28
N ALA A 216 -9.42 -10.79 22.81
CA ALA A 216 -9.67 -12.14 22.31
C ALA A 216 -10.47 -12.16 20.99
N ASP A 217 -11.08 -11.05 20.58
CA ASP A 217 -11.87 -10.97 19.34
C ASP A 217 -10.99 -10.82 18.09
N ARG A 218 -9.69 -10.56 18.26
CA ARG A 218 -8.73 -10.38 17.16
C ARG A 218 -8.45 -11.70 16.44
N ASN A 219 -8.07 -11.60 15.18
CA ASN A 219 -7.49 -12.74 14.46
C ASN A 219 -6.06 -13.04 14.96
N THR A 220 -5.62 -14.29 14.80
CA THR A 220 -4.26 -14.74 15.12
C THR A 220 -3.57 -15.32 13.88
N PRO A 221 -2.23 -15.40 13.85
CA PRO A 221 -1.50 -15.98 12.72
C PRO A 221 -1.81 -17.45 12.47
N ASN A 222 -2.15 -18.20 13.53
CA ASN A 222 -2.41 -19.62 13.43
C ASN A 222 -3.77 -19.92 12.79
N TYR A 223 -4.73 -19.00 12.91
CA TYR A 223 -6.03 -19.19 12.27
C TYR A 223 -5.85 -19.39 10.76
N TYR A 224 -6.55 -20.37 10.19
CA TYR A 224 -6.27 -20.85 8.84
C TYR A 224 -6.40 -19.75 7.76
N THR A 225 -7.27 -18.76 8.00
CA THR A 225 -7.51 -17.61 7.10
C THR A 225 -7.31 -16.25 7.80
N GLN A 226 -6.91 -15.24 7.02
CA GLN A 226 -6.79 -13.85 7.42
C GLN A 226 -7.93 -12.97 6.87
N THR A 227 -9.03 -13.58 6.38
CA THR A 227 -10.21 -12.90 5.83
C THR A 227 -11.37 -12.77 6.83
N LEU A 228 -11.12 -12.93 8.14
CA LEU A 228 -12.16 -12.82 9.17
C LEU A 228 -12.72 -11.39 9.25
N TYR A 229 -13.91 -11.22 9.81
CA TYR A 229 -14.47 -9.90 10.12
C TYR A 229 -13.62 -9.08 11.11
N SER A 230 -12.75 -9.75 11.87
CA SER A 230 -11.73 -9.15 12.74
C SER A 230 -10.45 -8.72 11.99
N GLY A 231 -10.41 -8.94 10.68
CA GLY A 231 -9.29 -8.61 9.81
C GLY A 231 -8.11 -9.59 9.87
N VAL A 232 -6.98 -9.11 9.35
CA VAL A 232 -5.66 -9.73 9.41
C VAL A 232 -5.12 -9.63 10.83
N SER A 233 -4.42 -10.66 11.29
CA SER A 233 -3.75 -10.65 12.59
C SER A 233 -2.72 -9.51 12.70
N TYR A 234 -2.66 -8.88 13.87
CA TYR A 234 -1.80 -7.72 14.10
C TYR A 234 -0.31 -8.08 14.08
N GLU A 235 0.02 -9.34 14.30
CA GLU A 235 1.36 -9.89 14.11
C GLU A 235 1.84 -9.68 12.66
N TYR A 236 0.99 -9.91 11.65
CA TYR A 236 1.38 -9.70 10.25
C TYR A 236 1.53 -8.23 9.87
N LEU A 237 0.76 -7.32 10.48
CA LEU A 237 0.95 -5.87 10.29
C LEU A 237 2.36 -5.46 10.75
N ILE A 238 2.76 -5.94 11.93
CA ILE A 238 4.08 -5.69 12.52
C ILE A 238 5.19 -6.35 11.70
N GLU A 239 4.98 -7.60 11.29
CA GLU A 239 5.96 -8.35 10.50
C GLU A 239 6.25 -7.67 9.16
N LEU A 240 5.21 -7.24 8.44
CA LEU A 240 5.36 -6.54 7.16
C LEU A 240 6.18 -5.26 7.33
N CYS A 241 5.84 -4.43 8.32
CA CYS A 241 6.52 -3.16 8.58
C CYS A 241 7.95 -3.34 9.09
N ASN A 242 8.21 -4.35 9.93
CA ASN A 242 9.57 -4.71 10.36
C ASN A 242 10.43 -5.16 9.17
N LEU A 243 9.87 -6.00 8.29
CA LEU A 243 10.56 -6.51 7.10
C LEU A 243 10.90 -5.39 6.12
N THR A 244 9.97 -4.46 5.90
CA THR A 244 10.08 -3.41 4.88
C THR A 244 10.60 -2.08 5.43
N GLN A 245 10.79 -1.99 6.75
CA GLN A 245 11.21 -0.80 7.48
C GLN A 245 10.31 0.41 7.16
N LYS A 246 8.99 0.19 7.13
CA LYS A 246 7.96 1.20 6.90
C LYS A 246 7.22 1.51 8.18
N ASP A 247 6.86 2.78 8.37
CA ASP A 247 6.07 3.20 9.53
C ASP A 247 4.67 2.61 9.48
N LEU A 248 4.09 2.35 10.65
CA LEU A 248 2.78 1.74 10.81
C LEU A 248 1.73 2.83 10.99
N TRP A 249 0.62 2.76 10.25
CA TRP A 249 -0.58 3.52 10.57
C TRP A 249 -1.74 2.59 10.90
N VAL A 250 -2.10 2.58 12.19
CA VAL A 250 -3.11 1.70 12.78
C VAL A 250 -4.37 2.47 13.13
N ASN A 251 -5.52 1.84 12.89
CA ASN A 251 -6.84 2.37 13.20
C ASN A 251 -7.45 1.55 14.34
N ILE A 252 -7.66 2.16 15.50
CA ILE A 252 -8.24 1.46 16.65
C ILE A 252 -9.73 1.16 16.38
N PRO A 253 -10.20 -0.10 16.50
CA PRO A 253 -11.61 -0.42 16.34
C PRO A 253 -12.49 0.46 17.24
N HIS A 254 -13.59 0.99 16.70
CA HIS A 254 -14.42 1.96 17.41
C HIS A 254 -15.04 1.42 18.71
N LYS A 255 -15.24 0.10 18.80
CA LYS A 255 -15.75 -0.59 19.99
C LYS A 255 -14.67 -1.06 20.97
N ALA A 256 -13.38 -0.93 20.63
CA ALA A 256 -12.29 -1.48 21.41
C ALA A 256 -12.33 -1.01 22.87
N SER A 257 -12.25 -1.97 23.81
CA SER A 257 -12.14 -1.70 25.24
C SER A 257 -10.77 -1.11 25.59
N ASP A 258 -10.65 -0.45 26.74
CA ASP A 258 -9.36 0.07 27.21
C ASP A 258 -8.33 -1.06 27.41
N ASN A 259 -8.79 -2.26 27.77
CA ASN A 259 -7.96 -3.45 27.89
C ASN A 259 -7.44 -3.93 26.53
N PHE A 260 -8.28 -3.90 25.48
CA PHE A 260 -7.82 -4.15 24.11
C PHE A 260 -6.72 -3.15 23.73
N ILE A 261 -6.97 -1.85 23.93
CA ILE A 261 -6.04 -0.78 23.52
C ILE A 261 -4.71 -0.93 24.27
N THR A 262 -4.75 -1.23 25.56
CA THR A 262 -3.55 -1.45 26.39
C THR A 262 -2.72 -2.63 25.87
N GLN A 263 -3.37 -3.75 25.55
CA GLN A 263 -2.69 -4.93 25.01
C GLN A 263 -2.13 -4.68 23.61
N PHE A 264 -2.86 -3.96 22.76
CA PHE A 264 -2.38 -3.61 21.43
C PHE A 264 -1.17 -2.68 21.48
N ALA A 265 -1.21 -1.66 22.34
CA ALA A 265 -0.08 -0.78 22.59
C ALA A 265 1.14 -1.57 23.08
N ALA A 266 0.96 -2.52 24.02
CA ALA A 266 2.06 -3.34 24.52
C ALA A 266 2.66 -4.21 23.42
N MET A 267 1.82 -4.81 22.57
CA MET A 267 2.26 -5.59 21.42
C MET A 267 3.08 -4.77 20.44
N LEU A 268 2.61 -3.58 20.04
CA LEU A 268 3.34 -2.68 19.15
C LEU A 268 4.67 -2.23 19.77
N ARG A 269 4.67 -1.87 21.06
CA ARG A 269 5.90 -1.46 21.76
C ARG A 269 6.97 -2.55 21.73
N ASP A 270 6.55 -3.79 22.00
CA ASP A 270 7.44 -4.93 22.23
C ASP A 270 7.89 -5.60 20.93
N GLN A 271 7.07 -5.55 19.87
CA GLN A 271 7.31 -6.30 18.63
C GLN A 271 7.61 -5.44 17.41
N ALA A 272 7.12 -4.19 17.33
CA ALA A 272 7.50 -3.30 16.22
C ALA A 272 8.94 -2.80 16.41
N ASP A 273 9.68 -2.76 15.31
CA ASP A 273 11.07 -2.27 15.29
C ASP A 273 11.12 -0.87 15.92
N PRO A 274 12.03 -0.63 16.89
CA PRO A 274 12.11 0.62 17.64
C PRO A 274 12.47 1.85 16.80
N ASN A 275 12.84 1.68 15.52
CA ASN A 275 13.07 2.79 14.60
C ASN A 275 11.80 3.25 13.86
N LEU A 276 10.73 2.47 13.88
CA LEU A 276 9.50 2.76 13.14
C LEU A 276 8.61 3.72 13.91
N LYS A 277 7.96 4.65 13.21
CA LYS A 277 6.89 5.48 13.78
C LYS A 277 5.55 4.75 13.70
N ILE A 278 4.66 5.11 14.62
CA ILE A 278 3.32 4.54 14.77
C ILE A 278 2.31 5.68 14.72
N TYR A 279 1.62 5.82 13.59
CA TYR A 279 0.48 6.70 13.43
C TYR A 279 -0.74 6.04 14.06
N LEU A 280 -1.29 6.71 15.06
CA LEU A 280 -2.37 6.22 15.91
C LEU A 280 -3.63 7.02 15.66
N GLU A 281 -4.65 6.36 15.12
CA GLU A 281 -5.94 6.97 14.78
C GLU A 281 -7.08 6.21 15.48
N TYR A 282 -8.03 6.95 16.06
CA TYR A 282 -9.25 6.35 16.58
C TYR A 282 -10.24 6.10 15.44
N SER A 283 -10.45 4.82 15.10
CA SER A 283 -11.35 4.35 14.04
C SER A 283 -11.04 4.97 12.67
N ASN A 284 -12.04 5.03 11.79
CA ASN A 284 -12.00 5.64 10.47
C ASN A 284 -13.27 6.47 10.24
N GLU A 285 -13.14 7.69 9.74
CA GLU A 285 -14.24 8.59 9.35
C GLU A 285 -15.43 8.62 10.32
N VAL A 286 -15.19 8.70 11.63
CA VAL A 286 -16.29 8.72 12.63
C VAL A 286 -17.22 9.93 12.39
N TRP A 287 -16.75 10.98 11.72
CA TRP A 287 -17.55 12.13 11.31
C TRP A 287 -18.60 11.81 10.23
N ASN A 288 -18.45 10.71 9.49
CA ASN A 288 -19.25 10.35 8.33
C ASN A 288 -20.43 9.45 8.72
N GLY A 289 -21.66 9.97 8.56
CA GLY A 289 -22.89 9.30 8.96
C GLY A 289 -23.28 8.06 8.15
N ILE A 290 -22.57 7.74 7.06
CA ILE A 290 -22.79 6.48 6.33
C ILE A 290 -22.26 5.27 7.09
N PHE A 291 -21.29 5.46 7.99
CA PHE A 291 -20.64 4.36 8.67
C PHE A 291 -21.26 4.07 10.05
N PRO A 292 -21.38 2.79 10.45
CA PRO A 292 -21.93 2.40 11.75
C PRO A 292 -21.18 2.98 12.96
N GLN A 293 -19.86 3.21 12.83
CA GLN A 293 -19.08 3.81 13.92
C GLN A 293 -19.54 5.24 14.30
N ASN A 294 -20.16 5.99 13.37
CA ASN A 294 -20.71 7.32 13.67
C ASN A 294 -21.89 7.23 14.64
N SER A 295 -22.84 6.32 14.39
CA SER A 295 -24.01 6.15 15.25
C SER A 295 -23.63 5.51 16.59
N TYR A 296 -22.66 4.61 16.61
CA TYR A 296 -22.06 4.11 17.86
C TYR A 296 -21.47 5.25 18.70
N ALA A 297 -20.66 6.13 18.10
CA ALA A 297 -20.02 7.23 18.80
C ALA A 297 -21.06 8.20 19.40
N ALA A 298 -22.15 8.47 18.68
CA ALA A 298 -23.25 9.27 19.21
C ALA A 298 -23.89 8.62 20.45
N ALA A 299 -24.22 7.32 20.38
CA ALA A 299 -24.80 6.59 21.51
C ALA A 299 -23.85 6.55 22.72
N ALA A 300 -22.56 6.30 22.51
CA ALA A 300 -21.56 6.29 23.57
C ALA A 300 -21.40 7.68 24.24
N ALA A 301 -21.50 8.77 23.47
CA ALA A 301 -21.55 10.12 24.03
C ALA A 301 -22.80 10.36 24.90
N GLU A 302 -23.97 9.87 24.48
CA GLU A 302 -25.21 9.98 25.28
C GLU A 302 -25.10 9.20 26.60
N GLU A 303 -24.51 8.01 26.57
CA GLU A 303 -24.26 7.21 27.78
C GLU A 303 -23.31 7.90 28.77
N LEU A 304 -22.34 8.66 28.26
CA LEU A 304 -21.48 9.53 29.06
C LEU A 304 -22.18 10.82 29.56
N GLY A 305 -23.44 11.03 29.17
CA GLY A 305 -24.25 12.19 29.56
C GLY A 305 -23.98 13.46 28.76
N TYR A 306 -23.32 13.35 27.59
CA TYR A 306 -23.17 14.49 26.69
C TYR A 306 -24.51 14.84 26.05
N THR A 307 -24.73 16.13 25.80
CA THR A 307 -25.96 16.65 25.18
C THR A 307 -25.64 17.33 23.86
N GLY A 308 -26.52 17.23 22.86
CA GLY A 308 -26.37 17.89 21.56
C GLY A 308 -27.15 17.16 20.48
N GLU A 309 -26.99 17.58 19.24
CA GLU A 309 -27.52 16.83 18.09
C GLU A 309 -26.72 15.54 17.85
N PRO A 310 -27.29 14.49 17.24
CA PRO A 310 -26.61 13.19 17.08
C PRO A 310 -25.23 13.27 16.41
N TRP A 311 -25.08 14.11 15.38
CA TRP A 311 -23.79 14.31 14.72
C TRP A 311 -22.77 15.02 15.62
N GLU A 312 -23.20 15.96 16.46
CA GLU A 312 -22.33 16.63 17.43
C GLU A 312 -21.87 15.68 18.53
N LEU A 313 -22.76 14.76 18.95
CA LEU A 313 -22.45 13.73 19.95
C LEU A 313 -21.38 12.79 19.43
N SER A 314 -21.49 12.34 18.18
CA SER A 314 -20.45 11.57 17.50
C SER A 314 -19.10 12.30 17.52
N TRP A 315 -19.06 13.57 17.12
CA TRP A 315 -17.81 14.35 17.11
C TRP A 315 -17.22 14.62 18.50
N LYS A 316 -18.06 14.83 19.52
CA LYS A 316 -17.63 14.94 20.93
C LYS A 316 -17.02 13.64 21.43
N PHE A 317 -17.64 12.50 21.08
CA PHE A 317 -17.10 11.21 21.44
C PHE A 317 -15.78 10.92 20.71
N THR A 318 -15.65 11.30 19.43
CA THR A 318 -14.37 11.22 18.70
C THR A 318 -13.27 11.94 19.46
N ALA A 319 -13.50 13.19 19.89
CA ALA A 319 -12.54 13.93 20.68
C ALA A 319 -12.16 13.22 21.99
N LYS A 320 -13.16 12.75 22.76
CA LYS A 320 -12.95 12.00 24.00
C LYS A 320 -12.16 10.72 23.78
N ARG A 321 -12.55 9.92 22.79
CA ARG A 321 -12.01 8.58 22.58
C ARG A 321 -10.63 8.62 21.93
N SER A 322 -10.34 9.61 21.09
CA SER A 322 -8.96 9.91 20.66
C SER A 322 -8.07 10.23 21.87
N ALA A 323 -8.51 11.07 22.81
CA ALA A 323 -7.74 11.37 24.03
C ALA A 323 -7.49 10.13 24.88
N ASP A 324 -8.49 9.26 25.07
CA ASP A 324 -8.32 8.00 25.81
C ASP A 324 -7.30 7.07 25.16
N VAL A 325 -7.41 6.88 23.84
CA VAL A 325 -6.49 6.05 23.06
C VAL A 325 -5.06 6.58 23.19
N PHE A 326 -4.86 7.88 23.01
CA PHE A 326 -3.54 8.49 23.11
C PHE A 326 -2.94 8.36 24.50
N GLN A 327 -3.74 8.59 25.55
CA GLN A 327 -3.28 8.43 26.91
C GLN A 327 -2.85 6.99 27.22
N ILE A 328 -3.67 6.00 26.85
CA ILE A 328 -3.35 4.58 27.08
C ILE A 328 -2.05 4.20 26.37
N PHE A 329 -1.84 4.69 25.15
CA PHE A 329 -0.58 4.46 24.44
C PHE A 329 0.61 5.15 25.12
N GLU A 330 0.50 6.40 25.56
CA GLU A 330 1.58 7.08 26.31
C GLU A 330 1.94 6.37 27.63
N ASP A 331 0.95 5.81 28.32
CA ASP A 331 1.16 5.04 29.55
C ASP A 331 1.97 3.75 29.30
N VAL A 332 1.90 3.20 28.09
CA VAL A 332 2.62 1.99 27.66
C VAL A 332 3.99 2.32 27.05
N PHE A 333 4.08 3.39 26.25
CA PHE A 333 5.24 3.87 25.51
C PHE A 333 6.06 4.91 26.29
N VAL A 334 6.37 4.62 27.55
CA VAL A 334 7.06 5.56 28.45
C VAL A 334 8.49 5.88 27.95
N ASN A 335 8.79 7.17 27.73
CA ASN A 335 10.04 7.67 27.14
C ASN A 335 10.33 7.16 25.72
N ASP A 336 9.28 6.91 24.94
CA ASP A 336 9.36 6.49 23.55
C ASP A 336 8.73 7.58 22.66
N ASP A 337 9.42 7.96 21.58
CA ASP A 337 9.03 9.04 20.68
C ASP A 337 8.42 8.54 19.36
N ARG A 338 8.06 7.24 19.28
CA ARG A 338 7.53 6.61 18.08
C ARG A 338 6.10 7.00 17.72
N LEU A 339 5.31 7.48 18.67
CA LEU A 339 3.89 7.74 18.47
C LEU A 339 3.65 9.04 17.68
N ILE A 340 2.80 8.97 16.66
CA ILE A 340 2.20 10.12 15.96
C ILE A 340 0.70 10.04 16.20
N LYS A 341 0.18 10.91 17.08
CA LYS A 341 -1.23 10.90 17.51
C LYS A 341 -2.10 11.70 16.56
N VAL A 342 -3.01 11.03 15.88
CA VAL A 342 -3.75 11.58 14.74
C VAL A 342 -5.22 11.83 15.09
N ILE A 343 -5.67 13.08 14.96
CA ILE A 343 -7.09 13.43 15.01
C ILE A 343 -7.72 13.15 13.63
N PRO A 344 -8.71 12.25 13.53
CA PRO A 344 -9.39 11.97 12.26
C PRO A 344 -10.39 13.07 11.92
N GLY A 345 -10.24 13.68 10.74
CA GLY A 345 -11.00 14.84 10.31
C GLY A 345 -11.61 14.72 8.90
N MET A 346 -12.46 15.69 8.55
CA MET A 346 -13.14 15.79 7.26
C MET A 346 -12.45 16.82 6.36
N ALA A 347 -12.14 16.48 5.11
CA ALA A 347 -11.57 17.46 4.19
C ALA A 347 -12.55 18.59 3.85
N ALA A 348 -13.76 18.25 3.42
CA ALA A 348 -14.70 19.21 2.83
C ALA A 348 -15.24 20.28 3.78
N ASN A 349 -15.03 20.14 5.09
CA ASN A 349 -15.53 21.09 6.08
C ASN A 349 -14.60 21.23 7.31
N ALA A 350 -13.66 22.18 7.25
CA ALA A 350 -12.73 22.46 8.35
C ALA A 350 -13.43 22.89 9.66
N TRP A 351 -14.68 23.38 9.62
CA TRP A 351 -15.41 23.71 10.85
C TRP A 351 -15.66 22.47 11.72
N VAL A 352 -15.93 21.31 11.12
CA VAL A 352 -16.09 20.04 11.84
C VAL A 352 -14.79 19.68 12.56
N ASN A 353 -13.66 19.83 11.89
CA ASN A 353 -12.35 19.55 12.47
C ASN A 353 -12.02 20.50 13.61
N ASN A 354 -12.32 21.80 13.44
CA ASN A 354 -12.16 22.77 14.52
C ASN A 354 -13.02 22.41 15.73
N PHE A 355 -14.25 21.94 15.51
CA PHE A 355 -15.13 21.50 16.59
C PHE A 355 -14.51 20.31 17.35
N ILE A 356 -14.05 19.28 16.64
CA ILE A 356 -13.41 18.09 17.27
C ILE A 356 -12.16 18.50 18.06
N ILE A 357 -11.25 19.27 17.46
CA ILE A 357 -10.01 19.71 18.12
C ILE A 357 -10.32 20.62 19.32
N SER A 358 -11.31 21.51 19.22
CA SER A 358 -11.73 22.36 20.35
C SER A 358 -12.22 21.51 21.52
N ARG A 359 -13.04 20.49 21.27
CA ARG A 359 -13.50 19.55 22.30
C ARG A 359 -12.33 18.73 22.86
N PHE A 360 -11.41 18.27 22.02
CA PHE A 360 -10.22 17.54 22.44
C PHE A 360 -9.31 18.36 23.39
N ASN A 361 -9.32 19.68 23.28
CA ASN A 361 -8.55 20.57 24.15
C ASN A 361 -9.30 20.99 25.44
N GLU A 362 -10.52 20.50 25.66
CA GLU A 362 -11.30 20.79 26.88
C GLU A 362 -11.14 19.64 27.89
N ASP A 363 -10.89 19.97 29.17
CA ASP A 363 -10.73 19.01 30.28
C ASP A 363 -11.89 18.00 30.39
N LEU A 364 -13.09 18.37 29.93
CA LEU A 364 -14.26 17.47 29.92
C LEU A 364 -14.04 16.24 29.03
N TYR A 365 -13.38 16.40 27.88
CA TYR A 365 -13.15 15.32 26.92
C TYR A 365 -11.71 14.79 26.98
N ASN A 366 -10.76 15.60 27.46
CA ASN A 366 -9.36 15.22 27.60
C ASN A 366 -8.85 15.63 29.00
N PRO A 367 -9.27 14.93 30.06
CA PRO A 367 -8.93 15.30 31.43
C PRO A 367 -7.45 15.13 31.78
N THR A 368 -6.69 14.37 30.99
CA THR A 368 -5.26 14.17 31.18
C THR A 368 -4.41 15.22 30.46
N GLY A 369 -5.01 15.94 29.50
CA GLY A 369 -4.31 16.95 28.70
C GLY A 369 -3.31 16.33 27.71
N VAL A 370 -3.52 15.08 27.29
CA VAL A 370 -2.67 14.44 26.27
C VAL A 370 -2.72 15.25 24.96
N SER A 371 -1.59 15.43 24.30
CA SER A 371 -1.53 16.19 23.04
C SER A 371 -1.90 15.33 21.83
N ALA A 372 -2.23 15.97 20.71
CA ALA A 372 -2.20 15.37 19.38
C ALA A 372 -1.03 15.95 18.57
N ASP A 373 -0.61 15.25 17.52
CA ASP A 373 0.52 15.64 16.67
C ASP A 373 0.04 16.06 15.27
N ALA A 374 -1.05 15.45 14.78
CA ALA A 374 -1.56 15.72 13.44
C ALA A 374 -3.09 15.75 13.36
N LEU A 375 -3.59 16.55 12.41
CA LEU A 375 -4.94 16.48 11.87
C LEU A 375 -4.86 15.74 10.52
N ALA A 376 -5.59 14.63 10.39
CA ALA A 376 -5.68 13.90 9.13
C ALA A 376 -7.01 14.16 8.41
N ILE A 377 -6.98 14.34 7.09
CA ILE A 377 -8.18 14.54 6.25
C ILE A 377 -8.20 13.56 5.05
N ALA A 378 -9.34 13.45 4.36
CA ALA A 378 -9.49 12.69 3.11
C ALA A 378 -9.79 13.59 1.90
N PRO A 379 -8.80 14.27 1.29
CA PRO A 379 -9.07 15.32 0.31
C PRO A 379 -9.24 14.77 -1.11
N TYR A 380 -10.28 14.00 -1.40
CA TYR A 380 -10.54 13.50 -2.76
C TYR A 380 -10.81 14.61 -3.79
N PHE A 381 -10.44 14.37 -5.06
CA PHE A 381 -10.74 15.26 -6.18
C PHE A 381 -11.62 14.57 -7.24
N GLY A 382 -12.31 15.36 -8.07
CA GLY A 382 -12.98 14.82 -9.25
C GLY A 382 -14.37 14.21 -9.02
N SER A 383 -15.05 14.59 -7.94
CA SER A 383 -16.40 14.15 -7.54
C SER A 383 -17.52 14.68 -8.48
N VAL A 384 -17.45 14.35 -9.77
CA VAL A 384 -18.31 14.91 -10.84
C VAL A 384 -19.34 13.94 -11.39
N ALA A 385 -19.20 12.64 -11.12
CA ALA A 385 -20.00 11.60 -11.77
C ALA A 385 -21.51 11.73 -11.51
N ASN A 386 -21.93 12.00 -10.27
CA ASN A 386 -23.35 12.21 -9.96
C ASN A 386 -23.91 13.46 -10.65
N ALA A 387 -23.17 14.57 -10.67
CA ALA A 387 -23.61 15.80 -11.35
C ALA A 387 -23.80 15.59 -12.86
N ILE A 388 -22.93 14.79 -13.49
CA ILE A 388 -23.06 14.38 -14.90
C ILE A 388 -24.32 13.52 -15.11
N GLY A 389 -24.57 12.58 -14.19
CA GLY A 389 -25.78 11.75 -14.18
C GLY A 389 -27.05 12.58 -14.05
N GLU A 390 -27.10 13.51 -13.09
CA GLU A 390 -28.20 14.44 -12.83
C GLU A 390 -28.50 15.35 -14.03
N ALA A 391 -27.46 15.79 -14.74
CA ALA A 391 -27.60 16.56 -15.98
C ALA A 391 -28.14 15.74 -17.16
N GLY A 392 -28.32 14.42 -17.01
CA GLY A 392 -28.79 13.53 -18.08
C GLY A 392 -27.74 13.26 -19.16
N LEU A 393 -26.46 13.47 -18.85
CA LEU A 393 -25.36 13.41 -19.82
C LEU A 393 -24.64 12.06 -19.87
N GLY A 394 -24.93 11.10 -18.98
CA GLY A 394 -24.16 9.86 -18.87
C GLY A 394 -23.97 9.09 -20.20
N ASN A 395 -24.99 9.06 -21.05
CA ASN A 395 -24.93 8.39 -22.36
C ASN A 395 -24.21 9.20 -23.45
N THR A 396 -24.12 10.52 -23.32
CA THR A 396 -23.63 11.42 -24.39
C THR A 396 -22.28 12.05 -24.08
N ILE A 397 -21.89 12.15 -22.81
CA ILE A 397 -20.59 12.70 -22.40
C ILE A 397 -19.43 11.85 -22.94
N THR A 398 -18.30 12.48 -23.26
CA THR A 398 -17.07 11.77 -23.65
C THR A 398 -16.13 11.61 -22.46
N VAL A 399 -15.16 10.72 -22.57
CA VAL A 399 -14.11 10.51 -21.55
C VAL A 399 -13.33 11.80 -21.29
N GLU A 400 -12.99 12.54 -22.34
CA GLU A 400 -12.27 13.82 -22.24
C GLU A 400 -13.09 14.88 -21.51
N ALA A 401 -14.41 14.96 -21.77
CA ALA A 401 -15.28 15.90 -21.08
C ALA A 401 -15.48 15.54 -19.59
N ILE A 402 -15.42 14.25 -19.23
CA ILE A 402 -15.38 13.82 -17.84
C ILE A 402 -14.09 14.33 -17.17
N LEU A 403 -12.93 14.13 -17.82
CA LEU A 403 -11.63 14.58 -17.31
C LEU A 403 -11.55 16.11 -17.20
N ASP A 404 -12.09 16.84 -18.17
CA ASP A 404 -12.23 18.30 -18.10
C ASP A 404 -13.07 18.73 -16.88
N SER A 405 -14.16 17.99 -16.60
CA SER A 405 -15.00 18.26 -15.43
C SER A 405 -14.24 17.99 -14.13
N MET A 406 -13.45 16.91 -14.07
CA MET A 406 -12.60 16.63 -12.90
C MET A 406 -11.59 17.74 -12.67
N GLU A 407 -10.88 18.18 -13.71
CA GLU A 407 -9.91 19.27 -13.65
C GLU A 407 -10.55 20.57 -13.14
N LEU A 408 -11.74 20.91 -13.66
CA LEU A 408 -12.51 22.08 -13.22
C LEU A 408 -13.00 22.00 -11.77
N SER A 409 -13.11 20.80 -11.19
CA SER A 409 -13.52 20.60 -9.80
C SER A 409 -12.36 20.72 -8.80
N MET A 410 -11.10 20.56 -9.23
CA MET A 410 -9.94 20.55 -8.35
C MET A 410 -9.78 21.80 -7.45
N PRO A 411 -10.09 23.03 -7.91
CA PRO A 411 -10.02 24.22 -7.05
C PRO A 411 -10.85 24.12 -5.77
N GLU A 412 -11.94 23.35 -5.76
CA GLU A 412 -12.72 23.11 -4.55
C GLU A 412 -11.96 22.24 -3.54
N THR A 413 -11.41 21.11 -3.99
CA THR A 413 -10.55 20.25 -3.16
C THR A 413 -9.32 21.01 -2.64
N PHE A 414 -8.72 21.87 -3.47
CA PHE A 414 -7.60 22.73 -3.08
C PHE A 414 -7.97 23.69 -1.96
N ARG A 415 -9.16 24.30 -2.03
CA ARG A 415 -9.67 25.14 -0.95
C ARG A 415 -9.83 24.36 0.35
N TRP A 416 -10.35 23.13 0.30
CA TRP A 416 -10.47 22.27 1.48
C TRP A 416 -9.11 21.98 2.14
N MET A 417 -8.08 21.73 1.34
CA MET A 417 -6.71 21.52 1.85
C MET A 417 -6.17 22.77 2.55
N VAL A 418 -6.35 23.95 1.93
CA VAL A 418 -5.90 25.24 2.50
C VAL A 418 -6.63 25.55 3.81
N ASP A 419 -7.96 25.43 3.83
CA ASP A 419 -8.79 25.70 5.02
C ASP A 419 -8.36 24.81 6.21
N ASN A 420 -8.07 23.53 5.94
CA ASN A 420 -7.58 22.61 6.98
C ASN A 420 -6.13 22.84 7.37
N LYS A 421 -5.26 23.32 6.46
CA LYS A 421 -3.88 23.67 6.81
C LYS A 421 -3.83 24.88 7.73
N GLU A 422 -4.64 25.91 7.45
CA GLU A 422 -4.77 27.06 8.34
C GLU A 422 -5.24 26.63 9.72
N LEU A 423 -6.26 25.76 9.78
CA LEU A 423 -6.74 25.19 11.03
C LEU A 423 -5.66 24.40 11.79
N ALA A 424 -4.97 23.47 11.12
CA ALA A 424 -3.93 22.66 11.75
C ALA A 424 -2.81 23.53 12.33
N ASN A 425 -2.36 24.55 11.58
CA ASN A 425 -1.38 25.53 12.05
C ASN A 425 -1.85 26.30 13.29
N ASN A 426 -3.13 26.68 13.36
CA ASN A 426 -3.69 27.39 14.53
C ASN A 426 -3.64 26.56 15.82
N TYR A 427 -3.63 25.23 15.71
CA TYR A 427 -3.49 24.30 16.84
C TYR A 427 -2.10 23.67 16.95
N ASN A 428 -1.13 24.10 16.15
CA ASN A 428 0.22 23.52 16.10
C ASN A 428 0.20 22.00 15.82
N LEU A 429 -0.64 21.59 14.87
CA LEU A 429 -0.72 20.23 14.35
C LEU A 429 -0.17 20.18 12.93
N ASP A 430 0.41 19.04 12.56
CA ASP A 430 0.66 18.74 11.16
C ASP A 430 -0.64 18.46 10.42
N LEU A 431 -0.74 18.88 9.17
CA LEU A 431 -1.83 18.46 8.28
C LEU A 431 -1.34 17.25 7.47
N ILE A 432 -1.99 16.10 7.64
CA ILE A 432 -1.70 14.87 6.90
C ILE A 432 -2.97 14.37 6.17
N ALA A 433 -2.83 13.39 5.28
CA ALA A 433 -3.99 12.76 4.63
C ALA A 433 -4.05 11.26 4.98
N TYR A 434 -5.18 10.78 5.51
CA TYR A 434 -5.36 9.35 5.81
C TYR A 434 -5.83 8.52 4.62
N GLU A 435 -6.34 9.22 3.61
CA GLU A 435 -6.66 8.67 2.30
C GLU A 435 -6.83 9.82 1.30
N GLY A 436 -6.85 9.50 0.01
CA GLY A 436 -7.19 10.45 -1.03
C GLY A 436 -6.74 10.00 -2.41
N GLY A 437 -6.97 10.87 -3.39
CA GLY A 437 -6.86 10.56 -4.81
C GLY A 437 -8.14 10.96 -5.53
N GLN A 438 -8.42 10.29 -6.63
CA GLN A 438 -9.61 10.54 -7.44
C GLN A 438 -10.89 9.96 -6.77
N HIS A 439 -12.03 10.63 -6.93
CA HIS A 439 -13.36 10.14 -6.58
C HIS A 439 -14.31 10.27 -7.79
N LEU A 440 -14.09 9.43 -8.79
CA LEU A 440 -14.88 9.34 -10.02
C LEU A 440 -15.73 8.07 -9.99
N VAL A 441 -16.75 8.10 -9.13
CA VAL A 441 -17.74 7.04 -8.97
C VAL A 441 -19.13 7.64 -8.94
N ALA A 442 -20.06 6.97 -9.63
CA ALA A 442 -21.47 7.32 -9.60
C ALA A 442 -22.17 6.54 -8.49
N TYR A 443 -23.20 7.13 -7.90
CA TYR A 443 -24.11 6.44 -6.99
C TYR A 443 -25.46 6.16 -7.65
N TYR A 444 -26.29 5.33 -7.01
CA TYR A 444 -27.64 5.05 -7.48
C TYR A 444 -28.44 6.35 -7.71
N PRO A 445 -29.19 6.47 -8.83
CA PRO A 445 -29.43 5.44 -9.85
C PRO A 445 -28.40 5.40 -11.00
N TYR A 446 -27.42 6.29 -11.01
CA TYR A 446 -26.53 6.50 -12.16
C TYR A 446 -25.51 5.38 -12.35
N ASN A 447 -25.13 4.69 -11.27
CA ASN A 447 -24.25 3.51 -11.33
C ASN A 447 -24.89 2.27 -11.96
N GLU A 448 -26.21 2.26 -12.18
CA GLU A 448 -26.89 1.21 -12.93
C GLU A 448 -26.89 1.46 -14.45
N ASN A 449 -26.36 2.61 -14.90
CA ASN A 449 -26.13 2.89 -16.31
C ASN A 449 -24.76 2.39 -16.74
N GLU A 450 -24.69 1.16 -17.27
CA GLU A 450 -23.46 0.51 -17.71
C GLU A 450 -22.64 1.34 -18.72
N VAL A 451 -23.30 2.01 -19.68
CA VAL A 451 -22.61 2.87 -20.66
C VAL A 451 -21.92 4.04 -19.97
N PHE A 452 -22.57 4.64 -18.98
CA PHE A 452 -21.98 5.72 -18.22
C PHE A 452 -20.85 5.24 -17.33
N VAL A 453 -21.05 4.14 -16.59
CA VAL A 453 -20.03 3.51 -15.75
C VAL A 453 -18.78 3.21 -16.57
N ASN A 454 -18.90 2.56 -17.73
CA ASN A 454 -17.76 2.23 -18.58
C ASN A 454 -16.93 3.47 -18.97
N LYS A 455 -17.57 4.62 -19.24
CA LYS A 455 -16.85 5.87 -19.50
C LYS A 455 -16.11 6.41 -18.27
N LEU A 456 -16.65 6.22 -17.07
CA LEU A 456 -15.95 6.58 -15.83
C LEU A 456 -14.72 5.68 -15.62
N LEU A 457 -14.83 4.38 -15.91
CA LEU A 457 -13.69 3.46 -15.82
C LEU A 457 -12.64 3.77 -16.90
N GLU A 458 -13.07 4.06 -18.14
CA GLU A 458 -12.19 4.52 -19.22
C GLU A 458 -11.46 5.82 -18.87
N ALA A 459 -12.13 6.78 -18.20
CA ALA A 459 -11.48 8.00 -17.71
C ALA A 459 -10.40 7.71 -16.67
N ASN A 460 -10.59 6.72 -15.80
CA ASN A 460 -9.56 6.28 -14.84
C ASN A 460 -8.34 5.64 -15.51
N ARG A 461 -8.52 5.01 -16.68
CA ARG A 461 -7.44 4.43 -17.51
C ARG A 461 -6.85 5.41 -18.52
N HIS A 462 -7.41 6.61 -18.64
CA HIS A 462 -6.97 7.59 -19.63
C HIS A 462 -5.66 8.28 -19.18
N PRO A 463 -4.66 8.48 -20.06
CA PRO A 463 -3.36 9.07 -19.69
C PRO A 463 -3.44 10.44 -18.99
N ARG A 464 -4.43 11.28 -19.32
CA ARG A 464 -4.65 12.57 -18.61
C ARG A 464 -4.90 12.41 -17.10
N MET A 465 -5.33 11.25 -16.62
CA MET A 465 -5.48 11.01 -15.18
C MET A 465 -4.15 11.15 -14.44
N GLU A 466 -3.02 10.78 -15.07
CA GLU A 466 -1.68 11.01 -14.52
C GLU A 466 -1.45 12.51 -14.23
N ALA A 467 -1.76 13.38 -15.20
CA ALA A 467 -1.58 14.82 -15.07
C ALA A 467 -2.46 15.44 -13.97
N LEU A 468 -3.67 14.90 -13.75
CA LEU A 468 -4.55 15.32 -12.66
C LEU A 468 -3.96 14.94 -11.29
N TYR A 469 -3.44 13.71 -11.17
CA TYR A 469 -2.74 13.27 -9.95
C TYR A 469 -1.48 14.11 -9.68
N CYS A 470 -0.70 14.44 -10.71
CA CYS A 470 0.45 15.32 -10.56
C CYS A 470 0.05 16.71 -10.06
N SER A 471 -0.93 17.36 -10.69
CA SER A 471 -1.43 18.67 -10.26
C SER A 471 -1.97 18.63 -8.82
N TYR A 472 -2.59 17.52 -8.45
CA TYR A 472 -3.11 17.28 -7.12
C TYR A 472 -2.00 17.19 -6.06
N PHE A 473 -0.97 16.38 -6.30
CA PHE A 473 0.16 16.25 -5.37
C PHE A 473 1.06 17.48 -5.34
N ASP A 474 1.30 18.14 -6.48
CA ASP A 474 2.02 19.41 -6.52
C ASP A 474 1.33 20.44 -5.64
N TYR A 475 -0.01 20.51 -5.68
CA TYR A 475 -0.75 21.42 -4.81
C TYR A 475 -0.61 21.05 -3.33
N TRP A 476 -0.74 19.76 -2.98
CA TRP A 476 -0.58 19.28 -1.61
C TRP A 476 0.80 19.59 -1.03
N TYR A 477 1.88 19.26 -1.74
CA TYR A 477 3.23 19.41 -1.22
C TYR A 477 3.79 20.83 -1.38
N ASP A 478 3.59 21.47 -2.54
CA ASP A 478 4.28 22.73 -2.85
C ASP A 478 3.47 23.96 -2.41
N THR A 479 2.14 23.88 -2.47
CA THR A 479 1.26 25.02 -2.11
C THR A 479 0.77 24.92 -0.67
N VAL A 480 0.14 23.80 -0.32
CA VAL A 480 -0.42 23.58 1.02
C VAL A 480 0.70 23.30 2.04
N GLN A 481 1.82 22.72 1.59
CA GLN A 481 2.87 22.19 2.47
C GLN A 481 2.26 21.20 3.46
N GLY A 482 1.43 20.30 2.93
CA GLY A 482 0.90 19.16 3.65
C GLY A 482 2.01 18.16 3.96
N GLY A 483 1.83 17.41 5.04
CA GLY A 483 2.75 16.37 5.48
C GLY A 483 2.51 15.05 4.75
N MET A 484 2.68 13.96 5.49
CA MET A 484 2.49 12.60 4.98
C MET A 484 1.10 12.45 4.34
N PHE A 485 1.05 11.87 3.15
CA PHE A 485 -0.18 11.56 2.42
C PHE A 485 -0.34 10.06 2.22
N ALA A 486 -1.37 9.43 2.80
CA ALA A 486 -1.73 8.05 2.48
C ALA A 486 -2.68 8.02 1.27
N HIS A 487 -2.29 7.36 0.17
CA HIS A 487 -3.16 7.14 -0.99
C HIS A 487 -4.16 6.00 -0.72
N PHE A 488 -5.41 6.14 -1.20
CA PHE A 488 -6.53 5.33 -0.70
C PHE A 488 -6.56 3.86 -1.12
N SER A 489 -6.01 3.41 -2.25
CA SER A 489 -5.71 1.97 -2.26
C SER A 489 -4.61 1.54 -3.21
N SER A 490 -3.89 0.52 -2.74
CA SER A 490 -2.81 -0.17 -3.43
C SER A 490 -3.26 -0.84 -4.74
N HIS A 491 -4.12 -1.84 -4.67
CA HIS A 491 -4.65 -2.54 -5.84
C HIS A 491 -6.18 -2.67 -5.80
N GLY A 492 -6.76 -3.05 -6.94
CA GLY A 492 -8.17 -3.46 -7.03
C GLY A 492 -8.78 -3.19 -8.39
N ASP A 493 -9.56 -4.15 -8.87
CA ASP A 493 -10.31 -4.05 -10.11
C ASP A 493 -11.34 -2.92 -10.10
N TYR A 494 -11.56 -2.36 -11.29
CA TYR A 494 -12.53 -1.29 -11.47
C TYR A 494 -13.94 -1.83 -11.71
N SER A 495 -14.91 -1.28 -10.99
CA SER A 495 -16.31 -1.69 -11.11
C SER A 495 -17.28 -0.50 -11.04
N LYS A 496 -18.59 -0.77 -11.10
CA LYS A 496 -19.61 0.25 -10.86
C LYS A 496 -19.56 0.87 -9.46
N TYR A 497 -18.85 0.25 -8.53
CA TYR A 497 -18.64 0.75 -7.16
C TYR A 497 -17.36 1.58 -7.02
N GLY A 498 -16.63 1.80 -8.11
CA GLY A 498 -15.48 2.68 -8.17
C GLY A 498 -14.24 2.03 -8.78
N ALA A 499 -13.24 2.88 -8.98
CA ALA A 499 -11.93 2.52 -9.50
C ALA A 499 -10.89 2.97 -8.47
N TRP A 500 -10.81 2.31 -7.31
CA TRP A 500 -10.06 2.83 -6.16
C TRP A 500 -8.56 2.54 -6.26
N GLY A 501 -8.20 1.33 -6.67
CA GLY A 501 -6.82 0.88 -6.83
C GLY A 501 -5.97 1.85 -7.63
N ILE A 502 -4.76 2.14 -7.12
CA ILE A 502 -3.74 2.83 -7.90
C ILE A 502 -3.24 1.94 -9.05
N LYS A 503 -3.34 0.63 -8.90
CA LYS A 503 -3.14 -0.39 -9.95
C LYS A 503 -4.32 -1.37 -9.93
N GLU A 504 -4.69 -1.96 -11.06
CA GLU A 504 -5.70 -3.04 -11.07
C GLU A 504 -5.06 -4.38 -10.65
N THR A 505 -3.83 -4.66 -11.08
CA THR A 505 -3.06 -5.88 -10.74
C THR A 505 -1.57 -5.56 -10.52
N TYR A 506 -0.77 -6.52 -10.06
CA TYR A 506 0.69 -6.34 -9.95
C TYR A 506 1.38 -6.05 -11.29
N GLU A 507 0.86 -6.58 -12.40
CA GLU A 507 1.42 -6.41 -13.75
C GLU A 507 1.13 -5.02 -14.35
N ASP A 508 0.19 -4.28 -13.77
CA ASP A 508 -0.22 -2.96 -14.27
C ASP A 508 0.81 -1.86 -13.94
N VAL A 509 1.91 -1.86 -14.68
CA VAL A 509 2.98 -0.87 -14.56
C VAL A 509 2.67 0.47 -15.26
N ASN A 510 1.58 0.52 -16.05
CA ASN A 510 1.21 1.68 -16.87
C ASN A 510 -0.07 2.38 -16.39
N SER A 511 -0.64 1.98 -15.24
CA SER A 511 -1.76 2.70 -14.63
C SER A 511 -1.46 4.20 -14.54
N PRO A 512 -2.29 5.08 -15.12
CA PRO A 512 -2.09 6.52 -15.04
C PRO A 512 -2.04 7.06 -13.60
N LYS A 513 -2.78 6.44 -12.67
CA LYS A 513 -2.75 6.84 -11.26
C LYS A 513 -1.41 6.52 -10.62
N TYR A 514 -0.89 5.31 -10.89
CA TYR A 514 0.43 4.88 -10.43
C TYR A 514 1.55 5.72 -11.05
N LEU A 515 1.47 6.01 -12.34
CA LEU A 515 2.39 6.93 -13.01
C LEU A 515 2.35 8.32 -12.36
N GLY A 516 1.18 8.82 -11.96
CA GLY A 516 1.04 10.08 -11.25
C GLY A 516 1.79 10.10 -9.91
N VAL A 517 1.63 9.05 -9.09
CA VAL A 517 2.38 8.91 -7.83
C VAL A 517 3.88 8.73 -8.10
N LYS A 518 4.25 7.88 -9.06
CA LYS A 518 5.65 7.62 -9.38
C LYS A 518 6.39 8.87 -9.87
N ASN A 519 5.80 9.58 -10.85
CA ASN A 519 6.44 10.70 -11.53
C ASN A 519 6.37 11.99 -10.71
N CYS A 520 5.36 12.14 -9.85
CA CYS A 520 5.10 13.38 -9.11
C CYS A 520 5.22 13.21 -7.59
N VAL A 521 5.59 12.04 -7.07
CA VAL A 521 5.88 11.86 -5.64
C VAL A 521 7.19 11.11 -5.44
N PHE A 522 7.30 9.86 -5.93
CA PHE A 522 8.48 9.03 -5.71
C PHE A 522 9.77 9.64 -6.31
N SER A 523 9.66 10.26 -7.48
CA SER A 523 10.76 10.99 -8.12
C SER A 523 11.38 12.11 -7.25
N TYR A 524 10.58 12.72 -6.36
CA TYR A 524 11.03 13.76 -5.41
C TYR A 524 11.63 13.18 -4.13
N ASN A 525 11.37 11.91 -3.81
CA ASN A 525 11.91 11.24 -2.63
C ASN A 525 13.20 10.47 -2.92
N SER A 526 13.36 10.00 -4.15
CA SER A 526 14.58 9.38 -4.65
C SER A 526 15.72 10.39 -4.91
N THR A 527 15.41 11.70 -4.90
CA THR A 527 16.37 12.78 -5.05
C THR A 527 16.87 13.26 -3.69
N SER A 528 17.93 12.60 -3.19
CA SER A 528 18.68 13.06 -2.02
C SER A 528 19.10 14.52 -2.16
N GLY A 529 18.91 15.31 -1.10
CA GLY A 529 19.20 16.73 -1.04
C GLY A 529 20.52 17.15 -1.69
N SER A 530 20.38 17.87 -2.81
CA SER A 530 21.27 18.96 -3.17
C SER A 530 20.39 20.18 -3.35
N GLU A 531 20.44 21.11 -2.38
CA GLU A 531 20.05 22.49 -2.63
C GLU A 531 20.68 22.95 -3.95
N ASN A 532 19.87 23.55 -4.82
CA ASN A 532 20.30 24.47 -5.87
C ASN A 532 21.66 24.17 -6.53
N LEU A 533 21.72 23.10 -7.31
CA LEU A 533 22.51 23.14 -8.54
C LEU A 533 21.56 22.73 -9.66
N LEU A 534 21.39 23.62 -10.63
CA LEU A 534 20.92 23.27 -11.96
C LEU A 534 21.86 22.18 -12.50
N ALA A 535 21.57 20.93 -12.17
CA ALA A 535 22.13 19.79 -12.86
C ALA A 535 21.28 19.65 -14.12
N GLU A 536 21.77 20.25 -15.20
CA GLU A 536 21.37 19.85 -16.55
C GLU A 536 21.39 18.32 -16.60
N ASP A 537 20.22 17.72 -16.76
CA ASP A 537 20.02 16.30 -17.02
C ASP A 537 20.89 15.90 -18.22
N ASN A 538 22.11 15.41 -18.01
CA ASN A 538 23.11 15.13 -19.04
C ASN A 538 22.66 14.00 -20.00
N SER A 539 21.61 14.25 -20.77
CA SER A 539 21.07 13.37 -21.79
C SER A 539 22.00 13.39 -22.99
N ILE A 540 22.93 12.43 -23.01
CA ILE A 540 23.86 12.19 -24.12
C ILE A 540 23.38 10.98 -24.92
N ASN A 541 23.09 11.20 -26.19
CA ASN A 541 22.69 10.17 -27.15
C ASN A 541 23.73 10.02 -28.27
N VAL A 542 24.02 8.77 -28.64
CA VAL A 542 25.01 8.42 -29.66
C VAL A 542 24.35 7.67 -30.81
N TYR A 543 24.39 8.25 -32.01
CA TYR A 543 23.74 7.77 -33.22
C TYR A 543 24.78 7.34 -34.27
N PRO A 544 25.18 6.05 -34.32
CA PRO A 544 26.06 5.55 -35.38
C PRO A 544 25.30 5.43 -36.72
N SER A 545 25.89 5.96 -37.80
CA SER A 545 25.40 5.75 -39.17
C SER A 545 26.27 4.71 -39.88
N LEU A 546 25.70 3.52 -40.07
CA LEU A 546 26.37 2.38 -40.72
C LEU A 546 26.58 2.59 -42.23
N VAL A 547 25.79 3.48 -42.85
CA VAL A 547 25.85 3.76 -44.30
C VAL A 547 26.85 4.87 -44.59
N MET A 548 26.85 5.93 -43.77
CA MET A 548 27.62 7.15 -44.04
C MET A 548 29.04 7.16 -43.43
N ASP A 549 29.45 6.09 -42.73
CA ASP A 549 30.70 6.04 -41.95
C ASP A 549 30.83 7.25 -41.01
N GLN A 550 29.78 7.51 -40.24
CA GLN A 550 29.68 8.63 -39.31
C GLN A 550 29.08 8.21 -37.97
N LEU A 551 29.36 9.00 -36.94
CA LEU A 551 28.83 8.88 -35.59
C LEU A 551 28.39 10.27 -35.14
N THR A 552 27.10 10.44 -34.83
CA THR A 552 26.58 11.72 -34.31
C THR A 552 26.31 11.60 -32.83
N ILE A 553 26.75 12.59 -32.06
CA ILE A 553 26.56 12.69 -30.62
C ILE A 553 25.71 13.92 -30.37
N ALA A 554 24.58 13.72 -29.69
CA ALA A 554 23.71 14.79 -29.21
C ALA A 554 23.81 14.84 -27.69
N SER A 555 24.21 15.98 -27.16
CA SER A 555 24.32 16.28 -25.74
C SER A 555 23.54 17.57 -25.47
N ASN A 556 23.02 17.72 -24.27
CA ASN A 556 22.51 19.00 -23.78
C ASN A 556 23.61 19.90 -23.16
N SER A 557 24.84 19.41 -23.08
CA SER A 557 26.02 20.17 -22.62
C SER A 557 26.90 20.64 -23.77
N ASN A 558 27.48 21.83 -23.60
CA ASN A 558 28.54 22.33 -24.46
C ASN A 558 29.90 22.05 -23.83
N ASN A 559 30.89 21.65 -24.63
CA ASN A 559 32.23 21.28 -24.16
C ASN A 559 32.25 19.90 -23.47
N TYR A 560 32.47 18.85 -24.26
CA TYR A 560 32.71 17.48 -23.80
C TYR A 560 33.78 16.81 -24.65
N ASN A 561 34.45 15.80 -24.12
CA ASN A 561 35.48 15.04 -24.81
C ASN A 561 34.94 13.68 -25.23
N VAL A 562 35.33 13.20 -26.41
CA VAL A 562 34.91 11.89 -26.93
C VAL A 562 36.15 11.08 -27.27
N ASN A 563 36.24 9.86 -26.74
CA ASN A 563 37.26 8.88 -27.07
C ASN A 563 36.63 7.64 -27.68
N ILE A 564 37.19 7.12 -28.78
CA ILE A 564 36.75 5.88 -29.40
C ILE A 564 37.84 4.83 -29.23
N TYR A 565 37.54 3.76 -28.48
CA TYR A 565 38.43 2.64 -28.23
C TYR A 565 37.98 1.39 -28.99
N ASP A 566 38.91 0.52 -29.38
CA ASP A 566 38.57 -0.85 -29.80
C ASP A 566 38.44 -1.80 -28.59
N ILE A 567 38.06 -3.06 -28.86
CA ILE A 567 37.90 -4.09 -27.82
C ILE A 567 39.19 -4.43 -27.04
N ASN A 568 40.36 -4.06 -27.58
CA ASN A 568 41.65 -4.25 -26.91
C ASN A 568 42.07 -3.01 -26.10
N GLY A 569 41.21 -1.98 -26.05
CA GLY A 569 41.48 -0.72 -25.34
C GLY A 569 42.38 0.25 -26.13
N THR A 570 42.62 0.02 -27.43
CA THR A 570 43.41 0.93 -28.26
C THR A 570 42.58 2.16 -28.60
N LEU A 571 43.07 3.37 -28.31
CA LEU A 571 42.42 4.62 -28.69
C LEU A 571 42.59 4.88 -30.19
N HIS A 572 41.48 5.00 -30.91
CA HIS A 572 41.47 5.29 -32.36
C HIS A 572 41.18 6.76 -32.67
N GLN A 573 40.37 7.43 -31.85
CA GLN A 573 39.99 8.82 -32.10
C GLN A 573 39.68 9.55 -30.80
N HIS A 574 40.14 10.81 -30.70
CA HIS A 574 39.80 11.73 -29.62
C HIS A 574 39.33 13.05 -30.22
N ILE A 575 38.24 13.62 -29.69
CA ILE A 575 37.82 14.99 -29.98
C ILE A 575 37.37 15.72 -28.73
N THR A 576 37.44 17.05 -28.79
CA THR A 576 36.75 17.95 -27.86
C THR A 576 35.63 18.64 -28.62
N ALA A 577 34.39 18.27 -28.32
CA ALA A 577 33.18 18.85 -28.88
C ALA A 577 32.87 20.16 -28.16
N LYS A 578 32.68 21.26 -28.88
CA LYS A 578 32.26 22.56 -28.31
C LYS A 578 30.78 22.86 -28.49
N ASP A 579 30.12 22.07 -29.32
CA ASP A 579 28.72 22.18 -29.69
C ASP A 579 27.93 20.98 -29.13
N PRO A 580 26.63 21.16 -28.84
CA PRO A 580 25.80 20.11 -28.26
C PRO A 580 25.57 18.95 -29.26
N LEU A 581 25.67 19.22 -30.56
CA LEU A 581 25.56 18.22 -31.62
C LEU A 581 26.88 18.13 -32.40
N VAL A 582 27.56 16.98 -32.35
CA VAL A 582 28.80 16.76 -33.10
C VAL A 582 28.73 15.48 -33.91
N THR A 583 29.15 15.56 -35.17
CA THR A 583 29.27 14.40 -36.06
C THR A 583 30.74 14.11 -36.37
N LEU A 584 31.15 12.87 -36.11
CA LEU A 584 32.48 12.33 -36.32
C LEU A 584 32.50 11.40 -37.52
N SER A 585 33.56 11.45 -38.34
CA SER A 585 33.77 10.41 -39.37
C SER A 585 34.40 9.16 -38.75
N THR A 586 33.78 8.01 -38.96
CA THR A 586 34.30 6.69 -38.57
C THR A 586 34.98 5.97 -39.73
N LYS A 587 35.18 6.64 -40.88
CA LYS A 587 35.70 6.03 -42.11
C LYS A 587 37.05 5.33 -41.93
N GLN A 588 37.91 5.87 -41.07
CA GLN A 588 39.26 5.36 -40.81
C GLN A 588 39.29 4.14 -39.86
N LEU A 589 38.19 3.87 -39.14
CA LEU A 589 38.10 2.71 -38.25
C LEU A 589 38.01 1.41 -39.07
N PRO A 590 38.80 0.37 -38.78
CA PRO A 590 38.57 -0.97 -39.32
C PRO A 590 37.18 -1.53 -38.98
N ALA A 591 36.74 -2.58 -39.65
CA ALA A 591 35.55 -3.32 -39.23
C ALA A 591 35.78 -3.94 -37.84
N GLY A 592 34.84 -3.77 -36.92
CA GLY A 592 35.01 -4.18 -35.53
C GLY A 592 34.02 -3.54 -34.56
N ILE A 593 34.17 -3.86 -33.28
CA ILE A 593 33.40 -3.28 -32.17
C ILE A 593 34.24 -2.18 -31.53
N TYR A 594 33.60 -1.05 -31.25
CA TYR A 594 34.23 0.10 -30.61
C TYR A 594 33.40 0.60 -29.42
N PHE A 595 34.07 1.19 -28.45
CA PHE A 595 33.48 1.85 -27.29
C PHE A 595 33.75 3.35 -27.37
N VAL A 596 32.67 4.13 -27.37
CA VAL A 596 32.69 5.59 -27.40
C VAL A 596 32.52 6.06 -25.96
N HIS A 597 33.59 6.59 -25.37
CA HIS A 597 33.57 7.19 -24.04
C HIS A 597 33.44 8.70 -24.18
N ILE A 598 32.50 9.28 -23.44
CA ILE A 598 32.25 10.72 -23.43
C ILE A 598 32.54 11.23 -22.03
N PHE A 599 33.38 12.26 -21.94
CA PHE A 599 33.82 12.86 -20.70
C PHE A 599 33.39 14.31 -20.64
N ASP A 600 33.08 14.80 -19.45
CA ASP A 600 32.88 16.24 -19.23
C ASP A 600 34.22 17.00 -19.22
N ASN A 601 34.17 18.30 -18.93
CA ASN A 601 35.35 19.16 -18.82
C ASN A 601 36.19 18.90 -17.56
N THR A 602 35.71 18.07 -16.63
CA THR A 602 36.42 17.64 -15.43
C THR A 602 37.14 16.29 -15.63
N ASN A 603 37.07 15.72 -16.84
CA ASN A 603 37.52 14.38 -17.22
C ASN A 603 36.77 13.25 -16.49
N GLN A 604 35.58 13.52 -15.96
CA GLN A 604 34.69 12.48 -15.46
C GLN A 604 33.96 11.83 -16.65
N ASN A 605 33.91 10.50 -16.67
CA ASN A 605 33.19 9.77 -17.72
C ASN A 605 31.68 9.92 -17.48
N ILE A 606 30.98 10.52 -18.45
CA ILE A 606 29.56 10.85 -18.37
C ILE A 606 28.68 9.97 -19.26
N HIS A 607 29.25 9.27 -20.25
CA HIS A 607 28.51 8.32 -21.09
C HIS A 607 29.43 7.32 -21.79
N ILE A 608 29.01 6.05 -21.91
CA ILE A 608 29.71 5.02 -22.71
C ILE A 608 28.72 4.37 -23.67
N ALA A 609 29.01 4.41 -24.97
CA ALA A 609 28.21 3.75 -26.00
C ALA A 609 29.03 2.70 -26.75
N LYS A 610 28.43 1.53 -27.01
CA LYS A 610 29.00 0.50 -27.88
C LYS A 610 28.51 0.70 -29.31
N ILE A 611 29.44 0.77 -30.27
CA ILE A 611 29.12 0.84 -31.70
C ILE A 611 29.78 -0.30 -32.47
N ILE A 612 29.14 -0.74 -33.55
CA ILE A 612 29.62 -1.82 -34.41
C ILE A 612 29.85 -1.26 -35.81
N LYS A 613 31.07 -1.39 -36.33
CA LYS A 613 31.38 -1.08 -37.73
C LYS A 613 31.45 -2.38 -38.54
N PRO A 614 30.48 -2.66 -39.42
CA PRO A 614 30.49 -3.87 -40.25
C PRO A 614 31.59 -3.80 -41.32
N GLN A 615 32.02 -4.97 -41.79
CA GLN A 615 32.88 -5.07 -42.96
C GLN A 615 32.07 -4.68 -44.20
N LYS A 616 32.53 -3.68 -44.96
CA LYS A 616 31.89 -3.23 -46.20
C LYS A 616 32.23 -4.11 -47.39
#